data_AF-A0A355BDB8-F1
#
_entry.id   AF-A0A355BDB8-F1
#
_cell.length_a   1.000
_cell.length_b   1.000
_cell.length_c   1.000
_cell.angle_alpha   90.00
_cell.angle_beta   90.00
_cell.angle_gamma   90.00
#
_symmetry.space_group_name_H-M   'P 1'
#
loop_
_entity.id
_entity.type
_entity.pdbx_description
1 polymer ?
#
loop_
_entity_poly.entity_id
_entity_poly.type
_entity_poly.pdbx_seq_one_letter_code
_entity_poly.pdbx_strand_id
1 'polypeptide(L)'
;KGVTVEQVAQVTQNFTENSIMVHAYLMYGYPTQTIQETVDSLEMVRQMFEMGILKSGFWHQFAMTAHSPVGLFPEEFGVTPIQNEITFAHNDVVFEDKTGINHDKFSYGLKKSLFNYMHGICFDYPLQDWFDFKIPRTKVSPNFIYDALHKTEVLHTKPTARVIWMGNLPSYETVVKSKRGIRYTMMQLLFHDKKYTTKILLENEKGIWLIKTLEKIAIKNSVLSFVTFLQLKADYETHFDDFELFWYSKPIQTLREIDLLIL
;
A
#
# COMPACT_ATOMS: atom_id res chain seq x y z
N LYS A 1 -3.44 -7.66 -11.61
CA LYS A 1 -2.75 -8.31 -10.46
C LYS A 1 -3.34 -7.92 -9.09
N GLY A 2 -4.60 -7.44 -8.99
CA GLY A 2 -5.28 -7.25 -7.70
C GLY A 2 -4.74 -6.14 -6.77
N VAL A 3 -3.74 -5.37 -7.21
CA VAL A 3 -3.19 -4.21 -6.50
C VAL A 3 -3.10 -3.01 -7.45
N THR A 4 -3.28 -1.81 -6.92
CA THR A 4 -3.15 -0.56 -7.69
C THR A 4 -1.75 0.03 -7.54
N VAL A 5 -1.37 0.95 -8.44
CA VAL A 5 -0.05 1.60 -8.38
C VAL A 5 0.08 2.50 -7.16
N GLU A 6 -1.01 3.14 -6.72
CA GLU A 6 -1.06 3.95 -5.50
C GLU A 6 -0.79 3.10 -4.26
N GLN A 7 -1.37 1.91 -4.19
CA GLN A 7 -1.08 0.97 -3.10
C GLN A 7 0.39 0.54 -3.09
N VAL A 8 0.95 0.26 -4.27
CA VAL A 8 2.39 -0.07 -4.41
C VAL A 8 3.25 1.09 -3.93
N ALA A 9 2.93 2.33 -4.32
CA ALA A 9 3.64 3.53 -3.88
C ALA A 9 3.63 3.67 -2.35
N GLN A 10 2.45 3.55 -1.72
CA GLN A 10 2.32 3.68 -0.26
C GLN A 10 3.10 2.61 0.50
N VAL A 11 2.99 1.34 0.07
CA VAL A 11 3.73 0.24 0.70
C VAL A 11 5.23 0.45 0.57
N THR A 12 5.67 0.90 -0.61
CA THR A 12 7.08 1.18 -0.91
C THR A 12 7.62 2.34 -0.06
N GLN A 13 6.83 3.41 0.13
CA GLN A 13 7.16 4.50 1.05
C GLN A 13 7.33 3.99 2.47
N ASN A 14 6.36 3.22 2.99
CA ASN A 14 6.41 2.69 4.35
C ASN A 14 7.67 1.85 4.60
N PHE A 15 8.09 1.02 3.64
CA PHE A 15 9.36 0.30 3.72
C PHE A 15 10.55 1.25 3.77
N THR A 16 10.58 2.24 2.86
CA THR A 16 11.69 3.19 2.75
C THR A 16 11.85 4.05 4.01
N GLU A 17 10.75 4.55 4.58
CA GLU A 17 10.75 5.32 5.84
C GLU A 17 11.28 4.52 7.03
N ASN A 18 11.13 3.20 6.97
CA ASN A 18 11.69 2.26 7.95
C ASN A 18 13.07 1.74 7.56
N SER A 19 13.79 2.44 6.67
CA SER A 19 15.14 2.10 6.22
C SER A 19 15.25 0.72 5.53
N ILE A 20 14.14 0.21 4.99
CA ILE A 20 14.10 -1.02 4.18
C ILE A 20 14.17 -0.62 2.71
N MET A 21 15.22 -1.07 2.02
CA MET A 21 15.42 -0.76 0.60
C MET A 21 14.47 -1.59 -0.27
N VAL A 22 13.84 -0.92 -1.24
CA VAL A 22 12.92 -1.57 -2.19
C VAL A 22 13.58 -1.68 -3.57
N HIS A 23 13.55 -2.91 -4.12
CA HIS A 23 13.96 -3.22 -5.49
C HIS A 23 12.72 -3.52 -6.35
N ALA A 24 12.61 -2.86 -7.50
CA ALA A 24 11.50 -3.04 -8.43
C ALA A 24 11.83 -4.07 -9.52
N TYR A 25 11.09 -5.18 -9.54
CA TYR A 25 11.06 -6.10 -10.68
C TYR A 25 10.02 -5.61 -11.69
N LEU A 26 10.48 -4.93 -12.73
CA LEU A 26 9.64 -4.28 -13.73
C LEU A 26 9.52 -5.18 -14.96
N MET A 27 8.35 -5.20 -15.59
CA MET A 27 8.10 -6.02 -16.79
C MET A 27 7.41 -5.21 -17.89
N TYR A 28 7.83 -5.43 -19.14
CA TYR A 28 7.23 -4.85 -20.34
C TYR A 28 7.11 -5.92 -21.46
N GLY A 29 6.36 -5.64 -22.51
CA GLY A 29 6.07 -6.59 -23.59
C GLY A 29 5.06 -7.67 -23.22
N TYR A 30 4.20 -7.44 -22.23
CA TYR A 30 3.10 -8.36 -21.93
C TYR A 30 2.21 -8.56 -23.16
N PRO A 31 1.56 -9.74 -23.31
CA PRO A 31 0.52 -9.95 -24.31
C PRO A 31 -0.47 -8.80 -24.33
N THR A 32 -0.75 -8.25 -25.52
CA THR A 32 -1.70 -7.14 -25.74
C THR A 32 -1.25 -5.78 -25.19
N GLN A 33 -0.05 -5.67 -24.62
CA GLN A 33 0.45 -4.42 -24.07
C GLN A 33 0.64 -3.39 -25.18
N THR A 34 0.05 -2.22 -24.98
CA THR A 34 0.16 -1.10 -25.92
C THR A 34 1.44 -0.29 -25.70
N ILE A 35 1.80 0.49 -26.71
CA ILE A 35 2.87 1.50 -26.59
C ILE A 35 2.54 2.50 -25.47
N GLN A 36 1.26 2.90 -25.35
CA GLN A 36 0.83 3.86 -24.33
C GLN A 36 1.08 3.32 -22.92
N GLU A 37 0.70 2.08 -22.64
CA GLU A 37 0.92 1.46 -21.32
C GLU A 37 2.40 1.33 -20.99
N THR A 38 3.25 1.08 -22.00
CA THR A 38 4.71 1.05 -21.80
C THR A 38 5.25 2.42 -21.41
N VAL A 39 4.83 3.49 -22.10
CA VAL A 39 5.25 4.87 -21.80
C VAL A 39 4.72 5.34 -20.46
N ASP A 40 3.44 5.08 -20.15
CA ASP A 40 2.82 5.43 -18.88
C ASP A 40 3.48 4.69 -17.71
N SER A 41 3.88 3.44 -17.91
CA SER A 41 4.64 2.68 -16.90
C SER A 41 6.00 3.31 -16.63
N LEU A 42 6.70 3.80 -17.66
CA LEU A 42 7.96 4.51 -17.47
C LEU A 42 7.78 5.81 -16.68
N GLU A 43 6.70 6.56 -16.94
CA GLU A 43 6.40 7.79 -16.19
C GLU A 43 6.16 7.51 -14.71
N MET A 44 5.36 6.49 -14.40
CA MET A 44 5.12 6.10 -13.00
C MET A 44 6.42 5.67 -12.31
N VAL A 45 7.27 4.91 -13.00
CA VAL A 45 8.59 4.50 -12.47
C VAL A 45 9.49 5.73 -12.25
N ARG A 46 9.53 6.68 -13.17
CA ARG A 46 10.27 7.95 -13.02
C ARG A 46 9.85 8.66 -11.74
N GLN A 47 8.54 8.87 -11.55
CA GLN A 47 7.99 9.53 -10.36
C GLN A 47 8.30 8.76 -9.06
N MET A 48 8.27 7.42 -9.06
CA MET A 48 8.63 6.64 -7.89
C MET A 48 10.12 6.77 -7.49
N PHE A 49 11.02 6.88 -8.46
CA PHE A 49 12.44 7.16 -8.19
C PHE A 49 12.65 8.61 -7.74
N GLU A 50 11.95 9.56 -8.36
CA GLU A 50 11.97 10.99 -7.99
C GLU A 50 11.50 11.21 -6.55
N MET A 51 10.44 10.51 -6.12
CA MET A 51 9.97 10.50 -4.73
C MET A 51 10.90 9.73 -3.78
N GLY A 52 11.94 9.06 -4.29
CA GLY A 52 12.93 8.34 -3.49
C GLY A 52 12.43 7.06 -2.83
N ILE A 53 11.24 6.57 -3.21
CA ILE A 53 10.62 5.37 -2.61
C ILE A 53 11.18 4.08 -3.23
N LEU A 54 11.67 4.12 -4.46
CA LEU A 54 12.44 3.00 -5.05
C LEU A 54 13.95 3.25 -4.92
N LYS A 55 14.71 2.19 -4.64
CA LYS A 55 16.18 2.25 -4.54
C LYS A 55 16.89 1.64 -5.74
N SER A 56 16.32 0.61 -6.33
CA SER A 56 16.85 -0.02 -7.53
C SER A 56 15.73 -0.71 -8.29
N GLY A 57 15.98 -1.07 -9.54
CA GLY A 57 15.04 -1.85 -10.32
C GLY A 57 15.66 -2.43 -11.59
N PHE A 58 14.92 -3.30 -12.25
CA PHE A 58 15.33 -3.87 -13.52
C PHE A 58 14.12 -4.19 -14.40
N TRP A 59 14.21 -3.81 -15.68
CA TRP A 59 13.20 -4.15 -16.70
C TRP A 59 13.48 -5.51 -17.33
N HIS A 60 12.52 -6.41 -17.19
CA HIS A 60 12.48 -7.66 -17.93
C HIS A 60 11.47 -7.53 -19.06
N GLN A 61 11.84 -7.98 -20.25
CA GLN A 61 10.84 -8.24 -21.28
C GLN A 61 10.09 -9.51 -20.91
N PHE A 62 8.78 -9.51 -21.09
CA PHE A 62 7.97 -10.70 -20.91
C PHE A 62 8.43 -11.77 -21.91
N ALA A 63 8.70 -12.96 -21.37
CA ALA A 63 8.91 -14.18 -22.14
C ALA A 63 7.77 -15.14 -21.83
N MET A 64 7.13 -15.67 -22.86
CA MET A 64 6.09 -16.68 -22.68
C MET A 64 6.74 -18.01 -22.35
N THR A 65 6.37 -18.61 -21.22
CA THR A 65 6.88 -19.92 -20.82
C THR A 65 5.89 -21.02 -21.15
N ALA A 66 6.36 -22.14 -21.69
CA ALA A 66 5.54 -23.21 -22.26
C ALA A 66 4.53 -23.82 -21.27
N HIS A 67 4.90 -23.87 -19.98
CA HIS A 67 4.09 -24.51 -18.94
C HIS A 67 3.27 -23.51 -18.10
N SER A 68 3.34 -22.21 -18.41
CA SER A 68 2.49 -21.20 -17.77
C SER A 68 1.08 -21.20 -18.35
N PRO A 69 0.08 -20.58 -17.68
CA PRO A 69 -1.25 -20.40 -18.28
C PRO A 69 -1.21 -19.75 -19.67
N VAL A 70 -0.29 -18.80 -19.90
CA VAL A 70 -0.12 -18.14 -21.21
C VAL A 70 0.46 -19.09 -22.26
N GLY A 71 1.35 -20.01 -21.87
CA GLY A 71 1.89 -21.03 -22.79
C GLY A 71 0.92 -22.18 -23.06
N LEU A 72 0.10 -22.55 -22.08
CA LEU A 72 -0.88 -23.64 -22.19
C LEU A 72 -2.15 -23.24 -22.92
N PHE A 73 -2.59 -21.98 -22.77
CA PHE A 73 -3.83 -21.43 -23.35
C PHE A 73 -3.58 -20.08 -24.07
N PRO A 74 -2.68 -20.03 -25.06
CA PRO A 74 -2.22 -18.78 -25.66
C PRO A 74 -3.36 -17.94 -26.28
N GLU A 75 -4.38 -18.58 -26.82
CA GLU A 75 -5.56 -17.92 -27.39
C GLU A 75 -6.33 -17.06 -26.38
N GLU A 76 -6.39 -17.47 -25.10
CA GLU A 76 -7.07 -16.72 -24.04
C GLU A 76 -6.36 -15.39 -23.73
N PHE A 77 -5.06 -15.33 -24.03
CA PHE A 77 -4.22 -14.15 -23.82
C PHE A 77 -3.95 -13.38 -25.11
N GLY A 78 -4.57 -13.77 -26.23
CA GLY A 78 -4.45 -13.08 -27.51
C GLY A 78 -3.07 -13.22 -28.17
N VAL A 79 -2.34 -14.28 -27.87
CA VAL A 79 -1.03 -14.59 -28.47
C VAL A 79 -1.09 -15.85 -29.32
N THR A 80 -0.16 -15.95 -30.27
CA THR A 80 0.03 -17.14 -31.10
C THR A 80 1.48 -17.60 -30.96
N PRO A 81 1.74 -18.79 -30.39
CA PRO A 81 3.07 -19.33 -30.25
C PRO A 81 3.67 -19.63 -31.62
N ILE A 82 4.92 -19.26 -31.83
CA ILE A 82 5.73 -19.69 -32.97
C ILE A 82 6.33 -21.04 -32.60
N GLN A 83 5.92 -22.09 -33.32
CA GLN A 83 6.47 -23.42 -33.12
C GLN A 83 7.86 -23.50 -33.74
N ASN A 84 8.87 -23.68 -32.89
CA ASN A 84 10.24 -23.98 -33.29
C ASN A 84 10.53 -25.46 -33.03
N GLU A 85 11.46 -26.04 -33.78
CA GLU A 85 11.95 -27.40 -33.51
C GLU A 85 12.68 -27.41 -32.15
N ILE A 86 12.21 -28.23 -31.22
CA ILE A 86 12.73 -28.28 -29.84
C ILE A 86 13.80 -29.36 -29.77
N THR A 87 15.06 -28.96 -29.65
CA THR A 87 16.19 -29.91 -29.52
C THR A 87 16.53 -30.22 -28.05
N PHE A 88 16.32 -29.29 -27.13
CA PHE A 88 16.54 -29.46 -25.68
C PHE A 88 15.83 -28.38 -24.86
N ALA A 89 15.24 -28.74 -23.70
CA ALA A 89 14.51 -27.90 -22.74
C ALA A 89 13.48 -26.90 -23.33
N HIS A 90 12.18 -27.25 -23.24
CA HIS A 90 11.09 -26.41 -23.75
C HIS A 90 10.53 -25.45 -22.69
N ASN A 91 11.31 -24.43 -22.32
CA ASN A 91 10.90 -23.47 -21.30
C ASN A 91 10.28 -22.21 -21.90
N ASP A 92 10.92 -21.61 -22.90
CA ASP A 92 10.50 -20.35 -23.50
C ASP A 92 9.92 -20.59 -24.90
N VAL A 93 8.86 -19.87 -25.23
CA VAL A 93 8.14 -19.97 -26.49
C VAL A 93 8.08 -18.59 -27.10
N VAL A 94 8.63 -18.44 -28.31
CA VAL A 94 8.47 -17.20 -29.08
C VAL A 94 6.99 -17.07 -29.46
N PHE A 95 6.45 -15.87 -29.42
CA PHE A 95 5.05 -15.63 -29.75
C PHE A 95 4.88 -14.34 -30.54
N GLU A 96 3.81 -14.30 -31.32
CA GLU A 96 3.26 -13.07 -31.86
C GLU A 96 2.00 -12.71 -31.09
N ASP A 97 1.74 -11.43 -30.91
CA ASP A 97 0.49 -10.95 -30.38
C ASP A 97 -0.30 -10.17 -31.44
N LYS A 98 -1.59 -9.95 -31.16
CA LYS A 98 -2.48 -9.24 -32.09
C LYS A 98 -2.14 -7.76 -32.29
N THR A 99 -1.23 -7.19 -31.49
CA THR A 99 -0.87 -5.77 -31.58
C THR A 99 0.15 -5.51 -32.69
N GLY A 100 0.96 -6.52 -33.05
CA GLY A 100 2.05 -6.38 -34.01
C GLY A 100 3.15 -5.41 -33.56
N ILE A 101 3.20 -5.08 -32.26
CA ILE A 101 4.20 -4.17 -31.70
C ILE A 101 5.51 -4.93 -31.52
N ASN A 102 6.57 -4.46 -32.17
CA ASN A 102 7.91 -4.87 -31.79
C ASN A 102 8.28 -4.21 -30.45
N HIS A 103 8.25 -4.98 -29.37
CA HIS A 103 8.58 -4.51 -28.02
C HIS A 103 10.09 -4.38 -27.77
N ASP A 104 10.95 -5.04 -28.55
CA ASP A 104 12.41 -5.02 -28.35
C ASP A 104 12.97 -3.60 -28.47
N LYS A 105 12.37 -2.76 -29.34
CA LYS A 105 12.78 -1.36 -29.54
C LYS A 105 12.71 -0.52 -28.26
N PHE A 106 11.87 -0.88 -27.29
CA PHE A 106 11.76 -0.15 -26.02
C PHE A 106 12.87 -0.49 -25.04
N SER A 107 13.55 -1.63 -25.19
CA SER A 107 14.49 -2.18 -24.22
C SER A 107 15.60 -1.18 -23.86
N TYR A 108 16.20 -0.56 -24.87
CA TYR A 108 17.30 0.38 -24.69
C TYR A 108 16.87 1.61 -23.88
N GLY A 109 15.76 2.27 -24.29
CA GLY A 109 15.25 3.46 -23.61
C GLY A 109 14.80 3.18 -22.18
N LEU A 110 14.12 2.07 -21.94
CA LEU A 110 13.70 1.64 -20.60
C LEU A 110 14.89 1.37 -19.67
N LYS A 111 15.92 0.67 -20.15
CA LYS A 111 17.13 0.39 -19.36
C LYS A 111 17.93 1.66 -19.09
N LYS A 112 18.11 2.50 -20.11
CA LYS A 112 18.90 3.73 -20.01
C LYS A 112 18.26 4.76 -19.08
N SER A 113 16.95 4.99 -19.21
CA SER A 113 16.21 5.88 -18.31
C SER A 113 16.28 5.38 -16.86
N LEU A 114 15.97 4.11 -16.62
CA LEU A 114 16.02 3.51 -15.29
C LEU A 114 17.41 3.60 -14.65
N PHE A 115 18.47 3.38 -15.42
CA PHE A 115 19.85 3.55 -14.95
C PHE A 115 20.09 4.96 -14.40
N ASN A 116 19.64 6.00 -15.11
CA ASN A 116 19.79 7.39 -14.67
C ASN A 116 18.91 7.71 -13.45
N TYR A 117 17.67 7.20 -13.43
CA TYR A 117 16.77 7.35 -12.29
C TYR A 117 17.33 6.72 -11.01
N MET A 118 17.97 5.55 -11.11
CA MET A 118 18.67 4.92 -9.98
C MET A 118 19.84 5.78 -9.44
N HIS A 119 20.41 6.66 -10.26
CA HIS A 119 21.45 7.61 -9.84
C HIS A 119 20.88 8.97 -9.41
N GLY A 120 19.55 9.13 -9.39
CA GLY A 120 18.89 10.36 -8.97
C GLY A 120 19.00 11.51 -9.96
N ILE A 121 19.20 11.22 -11.26
CA ILE A 121 19.41 12.24 -12.30
C ILE A 121 18.45 12.07 -13.48
N CYS A 122 18.31 13.14 -14.27
CA CYS A 122 17.49 13.20 -15.49
C CYS A 122 15.98 12.97 -15.29
N PHE A 123 15.44 13.30 -14.10
CA PHE A 123 13.99 13.25 -13.86
C PHE A 123 13.22 14.32 -14.63
N ASP A 124 13.88 15.40 -15.03
CA ASP A 124 13.38 16.53 -15.81
C ASP A 124 13.44 16.30 -17.32
N TYR A 125 14.11 15.22 -17.77
CA TYR A 125 14.23 14.91 -19.19
C TYR A 125 12.88 14.43 -19.73
N PRO A 126 12.41 14.97 -20.88
CA PRO A 126 11.25 14.44 -21.57
C PRO A 126 11.41 12.94 -21.85
N LEU A 127 10.36 12.15 -21.64
CA LEU A 127 10.42 10.70 -21.89
C LEU A 127 10.85 10.34 -23.31
N GLN A 128 10.53 11.20 -24.28
CA GLN A 128 10.90 11.06 -25.68
C GLN A 128 12.42 10.95 -25.88
N ASP A 129 13.23 11.59 -25.04
CA ASP A 129 14.69 11.65 -25.21
C ASP A 129 15.37 10.29 -24.91
N TRP A 130 14.65 9.37 -24.28
CA TRP A 130 15.11 8.00 -24.05
C TRP A 130 14.90 7.08 -25.26
N PHE A 131 14.11 7.48 -26.25
CA PHE A 131 13.75 6.66 -27.40
C PHE A 131 14.12 7.34 -28.72
N ASP A 132 14.70 6.57 -29.64
CA ASP A 132 15.08 6.99 -31.00
C ASP A 132 13.91 6.93 -32.01
N PHE A 133 12.72 6.55 -31.54
CA PHE A 133 11.46 6.59 -32.28
C PHE A 133 10.43 7.44 -31.54
N LYS A 134 9.43 7.92 -32.29
CA LYS A 134 8.35 8.73 -31.72
C LYS A 134 7.51 7.91 -30.74
N ILE A 135 7.34 8.42 -29.52
CA ILE A 135 6.44 7.86 -28.51
C ILE A 135 5.17 8.73 -28.36
N PRO A 136 4.04 8.15 -27.93
CA PRO A 136 2.90 8.95 -27.49
C PRO A 136 3.27 9.76 -26.24
N ARG A 137 2.50 10.84 -25.99
CA ARG A 137 2.59 11.54 -24.71
C ARG A 137 2.04 10.65 -23.61
N THR A 138 2.64 10.73 -22.43
CA THR A 138 2.08 10.03 -21.26
C THR A 138 0.71 10.60 -20.91
N LYS A 139 -0.18 9.72 -20.44
CA LYS A 139 -1.48 10.08 -19.87
C LYS A 139 -1.45 10.16 -18.35
N VAL A 140 -0.31 9.83 -17.73
CA VAL A 140 -0.12 9.87 -16.27
C VAL A 140 0.06 11.32 -15.84
N SER A 141 -0.63 11.72 -14.77
CA SER A 141 -0.44 13.05 -14.17
C SER A 141 1.01 13.19 -13.68
N PRO A 142 1.68 14.35 -13.88
CA PRO A 142 3.04 14.57 -13.37
C PRO A 142 3.18 14.38 -11.86
N ASN A 143 2.08 14.55 -11.12
CA ASN A 143 2.03 14.39 -9.66
C ASN A 143 1.37 13.08 -9.23
N PHE A 144 1.11 12.12 -10.13
CA PHE A 144 0.34 10.92 -9.81
C PHE A 144 0.85 10.16 -8.57
N ILE A 145 2.16 9.90 -8.49
CA ILE A 145 2.76 9.23 -7.32
C ILE A 145 2.79 10.17 -6.11
N TYR A 146 3.13 11.45 -6.30
CA TYR A 146 3.08 12.42 -5.20
C TYR A 146 1.69 12.47 -4.55
N ASP A 147 0.64 12.59 -5.36
CA ASP A 147 -0.76 12.61 -4.93
C ASP A 147 -1.15 11.29 -4.27
N ALA A 148 -0.63 10.15 -4.74
CA ALA A 148 -0.85 8.86 -4.12
C ALA A 148 -0.27 8.78 -2.70
N LEU A 149 0.92 9.35 -2.48
CA LEU A 149 1.61 9.37 -1.17
C LEU A 149 1.04 10.42 -0.21
N HIS A 150 0.45 11.50 -0.74
CA HIS A 150 -0.12 12.59 0.05
C HIS A 150 -1.64 12.54 0.15
N LYS A 151 -2.27 11.51 -0.43
CA LYS A 151 -3.69 11.26 -0.26
C LYS A 151 -3.93 11.08 1.23
N THR A 152 -4.69 11.99 1.84
CA THR A 152 -5.11 11.88 3.24
C THR A 152 -5.57 10.45 3.48
N GLU A 153 -5.02 9.78 4.50
CA GLU A 153 -5.44 8.44 4.87
C GLU A 153 -6.96 8.40 4.82
N VAL A 154 -7.50 7.68 3.84
CA VAL A 154 -8.92 7.38 3.88
C VAL A 154 -9.01 6.48 5.09
N LEU A 155 -9.57 7.02 6.16
CA LEU A 155 -9.81 6.35 7.44
C LEU A 155 -10.80 5.20 7.22
N HIS A 156 -10.36 4.17 6.51
CA HIS A 156 -11.16 3.07 6.02
C HIS A 156 -10.56 1.79 6.55
N THR A 157 -10.95 1.47 7.78
CA THR A 157 -10.71 0.15 8.34
C THR A 157 -11.68 -0.83 7.69
N LYS A 158 -11.16 -1.93 7.12
CA LYS A 158 -12.03 -2.98 6.55
C LYS A 158 -13.00 -3.48 7.64
N PRO A 159 -14.30 -3.63 7.35
CA PRO A 159 -15.26 -4.13 8.34
C PRO A 159 -14.87 -5.48 8.98
N THR A 160 -14.17 -6.32 8.21
CA THR A 160 -13.69 -7.64 8.63
C THR A 160 -12.35 -7.63 9.36
N ALA A 161 -11.68 -6.48 9.47
CA ALA A 161 -10.40 -6.37 10.16
C ALA A 161 -10.54 -6.75 11.63
N ARG A 162 -9.59 -7.52 12.15
CA ARG A 162 -9.55 -7.95 13.55
C ARG A 162 -8.91 -6.86 14.39
N VAL A 163 -9.53 -6.52 15.51
CA VAL A 163 -9.01 -5.52 16.45
C VAL A 163 -8.45 -6.27 17.66
N ILE A 164 -7.18 -6.03 18.00
CA ILE A 164 -6.45 -6.75 19.05
C ILE A 164 -5.70 -5.76 19.93
N TRP A 165 -5.78 -5.96 21.25
CA TRP A 165 -4.97 -5.23 22.23
C TRP A 165 -3.87 -6.14 22.79
N MET A 166 -2.61 -5.77 22.64
CA MET A 166 -1.47 -6.57 23.13
C MET A 166 -0.95 -6.12 24.50
N GLY A 167 -1.32 -4.91 24.93
CA GLY A 167 -0.76 -4.26 26.09
C GLY A 167 -1.40 -4.68 27.40
N ASN A 168 -0.93 -4.09 28.49
CA ASN A 168 -1.61 -4.20 29.79
C ASN A 168 -2.84 -3.28 29.80
N LEU A 169 -3.84 -3.64 30.62
CA LEU A 169 -4.98 -2.75 30.84
C LEU A 169 -4.52 -1.46 31.53
N PRO A 170 -5.09 -0.29 31.16
CA PRO A 170 -4.69 0.97 31.74
C PRO A 170 -5.15 1.08 33.20
N SER A 171 -4.39 1.82 34.01
CA SER A 171 -4.95 2.42 35.22
C SER A 171 -5.73 3.69 34.84
N TYR A 172 -6.65 4.15 35.70
CA TYR A 172 -7.46 5.33 35.37
C TYR A 172 -7.74 6.22 36.58
N GLU A 173 -7.87 7.51 36.30
CA GLU A 173 -8.20 8.54 37.27
C GLU A 173 -9.27 9.48 36.69
N THR A 174 -10.14 9.98 37.56
CA THR A 174 -11.15 10.96 37.18
C THR A 174 -10.59 12.38 37.35
N VAL A 175 -10.67 13.18 36.29
CA VAL A 175 -10.16 14.55 36.26
C VAL A 175 -11.31 15.52 35.98
N VAL A 176 -11.53 16.48 36.89
CA VAL A 176 -12.50 17.55 36.68
C VAL A 176 -11.81 18.71 35.97
N LYS A 177 -12.33 19.09 34.80
CA LYS A 177 -11.89 20.28 34.07
C LYS A 177 -12.98 21.35 34.12
N SER A 178 -12.56 22.62 34.12
CA SER A 178 -13.46 23.76 34.04
C SER A 178 -13.13 24.59 32.81
N LYS A 179 -14.13 24.86 31.97
CA LYS A 179 -14.00 25.78 30.83
C LYS A 179 -15.21 26.69 30.82
N ARG A 180 -14.96 28.01 30.85
CA ARG A 180 -16.01 29.04 30.91
C ARG A 180 -17.01 28.83 32.07
N GLY A 181 -16.53 28.39 33.24
CA GLY A 181 -17.36 28.16 34.43
C GLY A 181 -18.12 26.84 34.46
N ILE A 182 -18.17 26.10 33.34
CA ILE A 182 -18.78 24.76 33.28
C ILE A 182 -17.73 23.74 33.69
N ARG A 183 -18.03 22.97 34.74
CA ARG A 183 -17.22 21.82 35.16
C ARG A 183 -17.68 20.58 34.43
N TYR A 184 -16.74 19.86 33.84
CA TYR A 184 -16.99 18.59 33.17
C TYR A 184 -15.96 17.56 33.62
N THR A 185 -16.42 16.32 33.71
CA THR A 185 -15.66 15.19 34.24
C THR A 185 -15.08 14.38 33.11
N MET A 186 -13.76 14.22 33.09
CA MET A 186 -13.03 13.41 32.12
C MET A 186 -12.39 12.22 32.82
N MET A 187 -12.11 11.16 32.08
CA MET A 187 -11.34 10.01 32.54
C MET A 187 -9.96 10.04 31.88
N GLN A 188 -8.91 10.05 32.70
CA GLN A 188 -7.54 9.91 32.26
C GLN A 188 -7.14 8.45 32.36
N LEU A 189 -6.76 7.85 31.24
CA LEU A 189 -6.25 6.48 31.17
C LEU A 189 -4.72 6.52 31.06
N LEU A 190 -4.07 5.68 31.84
CA LEU A 190 -2.62 5.58 32.03
C LEU A 190 -2.16 4.20 31.58
N PHE A 191 -1.47 4.16 30.44
CA PHE A 191 -0.90 2.95 29.86
C PHE A 191 0.57 2.86 30.21
N HIS A 192 0.94 1.83 30.96
CA HIS A 192 2.31 1.64 31.44
C HIS A 192 3.04 0.59 30.59
N ASP A 193 4.12 1.01 29.95
CA ASP A 193 5.13 0.13 29.36
C ASP A 193 6.41 0.18 30.21
N LYS A 194 7.36 -0.73 29.96
CA LYS A 194 8.65 -0.83 30.67
C LYS A 194 9.49 0.44 30.56
N LYS A 195 9.27 1.26 29.53
CA LYS A 195 10.08 2.45 29.22
C LYS A 195 9.35 3.78 29.42
N TYR A 196 8.04 3.84 29.18
CA TYR A 196 7.28 5.08 29.20
C TYR A 196 5.84 4.86 29.66
N THR A 197 5.19 5.94 30.10
CA THR A 197 3.76 5.95 30.41
C THR A 197 3.04 6.84 29.41
N THR A 198 2.08 6.27 28.69
CA THR A 198 1.23 6.97 27.73
C THR A 198 -0.08 7.37 28.40
N LYS A 199 -0.52 8.60 28.17
CA LYS A 199 -1.72 9.17 28.77
C LYS A 199 -2.72 9.53 27.68
N ILE A 200 -3.95 9.07 27.83
CA ILE A 200 -5.07 9.53 27.00
C ILE A 200 -6.19 10.08 27.90
N LEU A 201 -6.92 11.06 27.38
CA LEU A 201 -8.00 11.73 28.10
C LEU A 201 -9.29 11.61 27.28
N LEU A 202 -10.33 11.05 27.90
CA LEU A 202 -11.61 10.80 27.26
C LEU A 202 -12.76 11.30 28.14
N GLU A 203 -13.94 11.47 27.53
CA GLU A 203 -15.18 11.58 28.30
C GLU A 203 -15.37 10.32 29.15
N ASN A 204 -15.96 10.48 30.33
CA ASN A 204 -15.99 9.41 31.34
C ASN A 204 -16.63 8.11 30.80
N GLU A 205 -17.79 8.22 30.15
CA GLU A 205 -18.52 7.07 29.59
C GLU A 205 -17.75 6.35 28.48
N LYS A 206 -17.12 7.12 27.58
CA LYS A 206 -16.26 6.57 26.51
C LYS A 206 -15.01 5.89 27.07
N GLY A 207 -14.44 6.44 28.15
CA GLY A 207 -13.32 5.82 28.87
C GLY A 207 -13.71 4.47 29.49
N ILE A 208 -14.88 4.40 30.12
CA ILE A 208 -15.42 3.15 30.68
C ILE A 208 -15.65 2.12 29.57
N TRP A 209 -16.28 2.52 28.47
CA TRP A 209 -16.49 1.63 27.32
C TRP A 209 -15.15 1.12 26.77
N LEU A 210 -14.17 2.00 26.60
CA LEU A 210 -12.86 1.63 26.06
C LEU A 210 -12.12 0.63 26.95
N ILE A 211 -12.14 0.78 28.28
CA ILE A 211 -11.52 -0.19 29.19
C ILE A 211 -12.13 -1.59 29.01
N LYS A 212 -13.46 -1.69 28.98
CA LYS A 212 -14.18 -2.96 28.77
C LYS A 212 -13.85 -3.57 27.40
N THR A 213 -13.81 -2.73 26.38
CA THR A 213 -13.41 -3.12 25.03
C THR A 213 -12.00 -3.68 25.01
N LEU A 214 -11.02 -2.97 25.59
CA LEU A 214 -9.61 -3.40 25.63
C LEU A 214 -9.46 -4.74 26.36
N GLU A 215 -10.21 -4.97 27.43
CA GLU A 215 -10.26 -6.26 28.12
C GLU A 215 -10.80 -7.36 27.22
N LYS A 216 -11.90 -7.10 26.50
CA LYS A 216 -12.50 -8.05 25.55
C LYS A 216 -11.58 -8.41 24.39
N ILE A 217 -10.86 -7.43 23.84
CA ILE A 217 -9.96 -7.61 22.69
C ILE A 217 -8.51 -7.90 23.08
N ALA A 218 -8.22 -8.04 24.37
CA ALA A 218 -6.88 -8.35 24.86
C ALA A 218 -6.40 -9.71 24.31
N ILE A 219 -5.14 -9.79 23.91
CA ILE A 219 -4.54 -11.03 23.35
C ILE A 219 -4.63 -12.23 24.31
N LYS A 220 -4.67 -11.98 25.62
CA LYS A 220 -4.85 -13.03 26.64
C LYS A 220 -6.26 -13.65 26.58
N ASN A 221 -7.24 -12.89 26.12
CA ASN A 221 -8.63 -13.31 25.95
C ASN A 221 -8.96 -13.72 24.50
N SER A 222 -8.07 -13.45 23.54
CA SER A 222 -8.30 -13.65 22.11
C SER A 222 -8.26 -15.11 21.64
N VAL A 223 -8.02 -16.07 22.54
CA VAL A 223 -7.98 -17.51 22.20
C VAL A 223 -9.38 -18.05 21.85
N LEU A 224 -10.46 -17.36 22.25
CA LEU A 224 -11.85 -17.84 22.09
C LEU A 224 -12.64 -17.19 20.94
N SER A 225 -12.40 -15.91 20.61
CA SER A 225 -12.94 -15.26 19.40
C SER A 225 -12.28 -13.90 19.19
N PHE A 226 -11.97 -13.55 17.94
CA PHE A 226 -11.49 -12.21 17.58
C PHE A 226 -12.67 -11.29 17.31
N VAL A 227 -12.62 -10.06 17.83
CA VAL A 227 -13.63 -9.03 17.54
C VAL A 227 -13.23 -8.31 16.26
N THR A 228 -14.17 -8.23 15.32
CA THR A 228 -13.98 -7.47 14.08
C THR A 228 -14.30 -5.99 14.27
N PHE A 229 -13.75 -5.15 13.40
CA PHE A 229 -14.05 -3.71 13.37
C PHE A 229 -15.56 -3.44 13.26
N LEU A 230 -16.27 -4.21 12.44
CA LEU A 230 -17.72 -4.09 12.30
C LEU A 230 -18.46 -4.38 13.60
N GLN A 231 -18.07 -5.45 14.31
CA GLN A 231 -18.68 -5.80 15.60
C GLN A 231 -18.38 -4.75 16.67
N LEU A 232 -17.16 -4.20 16.64
CA LEU A 232 -16.76 -3.15 17.58
C LEU A 232 -17.52 -1.84 17.33
N LYS A 233 -17.68 -1.46 16.06
CA LYS A 233 -18.50 -0.33 15.64
C LYS A 233 -19.94 -0.49 16.11
N ALA A 234 -20.53 -1.65 15.83
CA ALA A 234 -21.90 -1.94 16.23
C ALA A 234 -22.09 -1.87 17.76
N ASP A 235 -21.14 -2.39 18.54
CA ASP A 235 -21.17 -2.32 20.02
C ASP A 235 -21.11 -0.88 20.52
N TYR A 236 -20.17 -0.07 20.01
CA TYR A 236 -20.05 1.35 20.37
C TYR A 236 -21.33 2.14 20.05
N GLU A 237 -21.91 1.90 18.87
CA GLU A 237 -23.11 2.59 18.37
C GLU A 237 -24.40 2.20 19.11
N THR A 238 -24.36 1.23 20.03
CA THR A 238 -25.46 1.00 20.98
C THR A 238 -25.45 1.97 22.16
N HIS A 239 -24.32 2.64 22.41
CA HIS A 239 -24.11 3.52 23.56
C HIS A 239 -23.86 4.98 23.17
N PHE A 240 -23.25 5.24 22.02
CA PHE A 240 -22.84 6.57 21.57
C PHE A 240 -23.03 6.74 20.06
N ASP A 241 -23.07 7.98 19.59
CA ASP A 241 -23.09 8.27 18.17
C ASP A 241 -21.68 8.33 17.56
N ASP A 242 -21.61 8.07 16.25
CA ASP A 242 -20.43 8.27 15.40
C ASP A 242 -19.15 7.59 15.91
N PHE A 243 -19.09 6.27 15.73
CA PHE A 243 -17.92 5.47 16.10
C PHE A 243 -16.66 5.92 15.38
N GLU A 244 -16.74 6.30 14.10
CA GLU A 244 -15.56 6.63 13.31
C GLU A 244 -14.90 7.92 13.80
N LEU A 245 -15.69 8.93 14.18
CA LEU A 245 -15.16 10.14 14.80
C LEU A 245 -14.38 9.85 16.08
N PHE A 246 -14.86 8.90 16.90
CA PHE A 246 -14.14 8.46 18.09
C PHE A 246 -12.92 7.61 17.75
N TRP A 247 -13.06 6.63 16.87
CA TRP A 247 -12.02 5.65 16.55
C TRP A 247 -10.81 6.27 15.86
N TYR A 248 -11.04 7.32 15.08
CA TYR A 248 -9.97 8.07 14.41
C TYR A 248 -9.53 9.33 15.17
N SER A 249 -10.02 9.51 16.39
CA SER A 249 -9.58 10.60 17.26
C SER A 249 -8.13 10.42 17.72
N LYS A 250 -7.46 11.53 18.04
CA LYS A 250 -6.08 11.54 18.53
C LYS A 250 -5.83 10.58 19.72
N PRO A 251 -6.72 10.49 20.73
CA PRO A 251 -6.58 9.48 21.79
C PRO A 251 -6.47 8.04 21.30
N ILE A 252 -7.26 7.63 20.32
CA ILE A 252 -7.25 6.25 19.81
C ILE A 252 -6.08 6.03 18.85
N GLN A 253 -5.71 7.02 18.05
CA GLN A 253 -4.46 6.98 17.28
C GLN A 253 -3.24 6.77 18.18
N THR A 254 -3.19 7.43 19.34
CA THR A 254 -2.14 7.21 20.35
C THR A 254 -2.09 5.75 20.83
N LEU A 255 -3.25 5.06 20.89
CA LEU A 255 -3.29 3.63 21.20
C LEU A 255 -2.77 2.76 20.04
N ARG A 256 -3.02 3.16 18.79
CA ARG A 256 -2.51 2.46 17.60
C ARG A 256 -0.99 2.55 17.46
N GLU A 257 -0.38 3.59 18.01
CA GLU A 257 1.09 3.75 18.08
C GLU A 257 1.74 2.84 19.15
N ILE A 258 0.94 2.28 20.08
CA ILE A 258 1.40 1.34 21.09
C ILE A 258 0.91 -0.08 20.78
N ASP A 259 -0.01 -0.63 21.57
CA ASP A 259 -0.39 -2.04 21.52
C ASP A 259 -1.76 -2.32 20.86
N LEU A 260 -2.42 -1.33 20.25
CA LEU A 260 -3.70 -1.53 19.55
C LEU A 260 -3.48 -1.84 18.07
N LEU A 261 -3.68 -3.10 17.70
CA LEU A 261 -3.52 -3.59 16.33
C LEU A 261 -4.86 -3.75 15.60
N ILE A 262 -4.83 -3.49 14.29
CA ILE A 262 -5.93 -3.72 13.36
C ILE A 262 -5.38 -4.54 12.20
N LEU A 263 -5.85 -5.78 12.03
CA LEU A 263 -5.32 -6.79 11.10
C LEU A 263 -6.33 -7.25 10.05
#